data_AF-A0A7X8U642-F1
#
_entry.id   AF-A0A7X8U642-F1
#
_cell.length_a   1.000
_cell.length_b   1.000
_cell.length_c   1.000
_cell.angle_alpha   90.00
_cell.angle_beta   90.00
_cell.angle_gamma   90.00
#
_symmetry.space_group_name_H-M   'P 1'
#
loop_
_entity.id
_entity.type
_entity.pdbx_description
1 polymer ?
#
loop_
_entity_poly.entity_id
_entity_poly.type
_entity_poly.pdbx_seq_one_letter_code
_entity_poly.pdbx_strand_id
1 'polypeptide(L)'
;DTYDMVLQGPFFDYQLFGAPKDPVSVADYMIGIHTSTLIKDGGTLQVGIGALGDAIVAGLIMRNDHNDIYQELLEKINIKKRCERLINKWGGTDVFKQGLYGSSEMFVDAFMQLYKNKILKRKVFDSVPIMKLINEGYLAADNIPPDILDRLLAMKAIQSPLNDEDFKFLTEFGILSKGLRFEDGRIYDEEIAYSADLRDEQARMEIRKLLGQELLKGTIIQGAFFVGPKSFYQALNDMSEEERQLFAMSGVEKVNQLYGDEELRTLQRKDGRFVNTGMMATVLGAIVSDQLEDGRIVSGVGGQYNFVAMGHALHDARVIIVLRSTKGSGRKLRSNIRFNYGHCTIPKHLKDIIITEYGIADVRGKPDKQVIAEMINIADSRFQKQLLAKAKKYGKIPMDYEIPEEYRHNTPEKLKALLAPYHAQGYFPPFPFGTDLTKDDIELAGSLKALKSLAGGYPLQVAKGMLLELLRPIPKGIDHHLERLELLRPFGVKERIYRKMVVLALRNNGCLR
;
A
#
# COMPACT_ATOMS: atom_id res chain seq x y z
N ASP A 1 -11.14 33.62 15.41
CA ASP A 1 -10.94 34.41 14.18
C ASP A 1 -11.01 33.57 12.91
N THR A 2 -10.59 32.31 12.93
CA THR A 2 -10.61 31.42 11.75
C THR A 2 -11.94 30.72 11.48
N TYR A 3 -12.85 30.64 12.47
CA TYR A 3 -14.12 29.93 12.36
C TYR A 3 -15.30 30.86 12.68
N ASP A 4 -16.32 30.86 11.82
CA ASP A 4 -17.54 31.66 12.02
C ASP A 4 -18.44 31.10 13.13
N MET A 5 -18.45 29.77 13.31
CA MET A 5 -19.24 29.07 14.34
C MET A 5 -18.51 27.81 14.81
N VAL A 6 -18.59 27.49 16.11
CA VAL A 6 -18.10 26.23 16.70
C VAL A 6 -19.25 25.56 17.43
N LEU A 7 -19.56 24.31 17.05
CA LEU A 7 -20.52 23.47 17.74
C LEU A 7 -19.76 22.53 18.67
N GLN A 8 -20.12 22.50 19.96
CA GLN A 8 -19.47 21.67 20.96
C GLN A 8 -20.52 21.03 21.86
N GLY A 9 -20.29 19.77 22.25
CA GLY A 9 -21.09 19.03 23.21
C GLY A 9 -21.34 17.58 22.78
N PRO A 10 -21.73 16.68 23.70
CA PRO A 10 -21.83 15.24 23.44
C PRO A 10 -22.75 14.84 22.28
N PHE A 11 -23.72 15.69 21.93
CA PHE A 11 -24.61 15.49 20.79
C PHE A 11 -23.87 15.56 19.44
N PHE A 12 -22.76 16.30 19.38
CA PHE A 12 -21.93 16.48 18.19
C PHE A 12 -20.72 15.53 18.16
N ASP A 13 -20.53 14.72 19.21
CA ASP A 13 -19.48 13.71 19.29
C ASP A 13 -19.94 12.43 18.57
N TYR A 14 -19.75 12.39 17.25
CA TYR A 14 -20.01 11.19 16.47
C TYR A 14 -18.73 10.38 16.25
N GLN A 15 -18.92 9.06 16.20
CA GLN A 15 -17.83 8.15 15.86
C GLN A 15 -17.38 8.38 14.42
N LEU A 16 -16.07 8.58 14.23
CA LEU A 16 -15.47 8.62 12.90
C LEU A 16 -15.81 7.34 12.12
N PHE A 17 -16.11 7.51 10.84
CA PHE A 17 -16.42 6.39 9.96
C PHE A 17 -15.20 5.47 9.82
N GLY A 18 -15.33 4.23 10.31
CA GLY A 18 -14.36 3.17 10.07
C GLY A 18 -14.73 2.40 8.81
N ALA A 19 -13.91 2.47 7.77
CA ALA A 19 -14.13 1.66 6.58
C ALA A 19 -14.03 0.16 6.95
N PRO A 20 -15.07 -0.66 6.67
CA PRO A 20 -15.04 -2.07 7.04
C PRO A 20 -13.91 -2.79 6.32
N LYS A 21 -13.11 -3.56 7.06
CA LYS A 21 -12.04 -4.37 6.49
C LYS A 21 -12.62 -5.60 5.80
N ASP A 22 -12.23 -5.81 4.55
CA ASP A 22 -12.47 -7.06 3.85
C ASP A 22 -11.37 -8.08 4.21
N PRO A 23 -11.70 -9.39 4.26
CA PRO A 23 -10.70 -10.41 4.49
C PRO A 23 -9.70 -10.50 3.34
N VAL A 24 -8.43 -10.68 3.67
CA VAL A 24 -7.35 -10.93 2.73
C VAL A 24 -7.44 -12.35 2.20
N SER A 25 -7.57 -12.49 0.88
CA SER A 25 -7.63 -13.80 0.23
C SER A 25 -6.25 -14.36 -0.09
N VAL A 26 -6.17 -15.67 -0.38
CA VAL A 26 -4.93 -16.31 -0.90
C VAL A 26 -4.37 -15.58 -2.13
N ALA A 27 -5.25 -15.13 -3.03
CA ALA A 27 -4.83 -14.37 -4.20
C ALA A 27 -4.19 -13.03 -3.81
N ASP A 28 -4.78 -12.33 -2.85
CA ASP A 28 -4.26 -11.05 -2.37
C ASP A 28 -2.91 -11.23 -1.68
N TYR A 29 -2.77 -12.26 -0.84
CA TYR A 29 -1.49 -12.59 -0.21
C TYR A 29 -0.39 -12.87 -1.23
N MET A 30 -0.69 -13.65 -2.27
CA MET A 30 0.30 -13.89 -3.33
C MET A 30 0.66 -12.60 -4.08
N ILE A 31 -0.31 -11.72 -4.37
CA ILE A 31 -0.04 -10.40 -4.93
C ILE A 31 0.88 -9.59 -3.99
N GLY A 32 0.62 -9.61 -2.69
CA GLY A 32 1.43 -8.94 -1.68
C GLY A 32 2.86 -9.47 -1.63
N ILE A 33 3.04 -10.79 -1.68
CA ILE A 33 4.36 -11.44 -1.74
C ILE A 33 5.10 -11.03 -3.01
N HIS A 34 4.48 -11.12 -4.19
CA HIS A 34 5.13 -10.68 -5.44
C HIS A 34 5.53 -9.20 -5.37
N THR A 35 4.61 -8.33 -4.91
CA THR A 35 4.86 -6.89 -4.77
C THR A 35 6.01 -6.58 -3.82
N SER A 36 6.10 -7.29 -2.70
CA SER A 36 7.13 -7.08 -1.67
C SER A 36 8.57 -7.23 -2.19
N THR A 37 8.77 -8.05 -3.24
CA THR A 37 10.08 -8.25 -3.89
C THR A 37 10.56 -7.03 -4.68
N LEU A 38 9.65 -6.11 -5.00
CA LEU A 38 9.93 -4.90 -5.79
C LEU A 38 10.07 -3.64 -4.92
N ILE A 39 9.87 -3.76 -3.61
CA ILE A 39 10.03 -2.63 -2.69
C ILE A 39 11.48 -2.57 -2.23
N LYS A 40 12.17 -1.47 -2.48
CA LYS A 40 13.59 -1.33 -2.16
C LYS A 40 13.78 -0.72 -0.77
N ASP A 41 14.74 -1.24 0.01
CA ASP A 41 15.12 -0.63 1.29
C ASP A 41 15.71 0.77 1.07
N GLY A 42 15.37 1.73 1.93
CA GLY A 42 15.70 3.14 1.74
C GLY A 42 14.82 3.87 0.71
N GLY A 43 13.81 3.20 0.15
CA GLY A 43 12.95 3.76 -0.89
C GLY A 43 11.70 4.47 -0.37
N THR A 44 10.81 4.79 -1.32
CA THR A 44 9.50 5.40 -1.07
C THR A 44 8.37 4.46 -1.48
N LEU A 45 7.32 4.38 -0.65
CA LEU A 45 6.15 3.56 -0.89
C LEU A 45 4.88 4.42 -0.96
N GLN A 46 4.05 4.12 -1.97
CA GLN A 46 2.63 4.46 -1.98
C GLN A 46 1.81 3.18 -2.07
N VAL A 47 0.79 3.07 -1.23
CA VAL A 47 -0.17 1.97 -1.28
C VAL A 47 -1.56 2.48 -0.91
N GLY A 48 -2.60 1.87 -1.49
CA GLY A 48 -4.00 2.21 -1.22
C GLY A 48 -4.61 1.46 -0.03
N ILE A 49 -5.93 1.60 0.12
CA ILE A 49 -6.74 0.92 1.16
C ILE A 49 -7.17 -0.51 0.76
N GLY A 50 -7.70 -1.23 1.75
CA GLY A 50 -8.44 -2.48 1.57
C GLY A 50 -7.54 -3.71 1.56
N ALA A 51 -8.14 -4.88 1.31
CA ALA A 51 -7.48 -6.18 1.44
C ALA A 51 -6.19 -6.33 0.62
N LEU A 52 -6.06 -5.64 -0.53
CA LEU A 52 -4.81 -5.66 -1.31
C LEU A 52 -3.71 -4.82 -0.66
N GLY A 53 -4.05 -3.64 -0.12
CA GLY A 53 -3.09 -2.84 0.65
C GLY A 53 -2.61 -3.59 1.89
N ASP A 54 -3.53 -4.23 2.60
CA ASP A 54 -3.22 -5.05 3.76
C ASP A 54 -2.31 -6.24 3.39
N ALA A 55 -2.57 -6.91 2.27
CA ALA A 55 -1.75 -8.02 1.79
C ALA A 55 -0.32 -7.59 1.42
N ILE A 56 -0.16 -6.43 0.77
CA ILE A 56 1.16 -5.88 0.43
C ILE A 56 1.97 -5.62 1.70
N VAL A 57 1.36 -4.94 2.68
CA VAL A 57 2.04 -4.65 3.95
C VAL A 57 2.31 -5.93 4.74
N ALA A 58 1.40 -6.90 4.74
CA ALA A 58 1.64 -8.19 5.39
C ALA A 58 2.83 -8.93 4.75
N GLY A 59 2.99 -8.85 3.42
CA GLY A 59 4.17 -9.36 2.72
C GLY A 59 5.47 -8.64 3.10
N LEU A 60 5.43 -7.32 3.30
CA LEU A 60 6.58 -6.52 3.76
C LEU A 60 6.96 -6.83 5.21
N ILE A 61 5.96 -7.01 6.09
CA ILE A 61 6.17 -7.45 7.48
C ILE A 61 6.75 -8.85 7.52
N MET A 62 6.21 -9.79 6.74
CA MET A 62 6.78 -11.13 6.64
C MET A 62 8.24 -11.10 6.15
N ARG A 63 8.54 -10.28 5.14
CA ARG A 63 9.90 -10.05 4.67
C ARG A 63 10.81 -9.48 5.77
N ASN A 64 10.30 -8.62 6.65
CA ASN A 64 11.10 -7.98 7.69
C ASN A 64 11.30 -8.87 8.93
N ASP A 65 10.23 -9.46 9.43
CA ASP A 65 10.18 -10.10 10.75
C ASP A 65 10.32 -11.63 10.68
N HIS A 66 10.06 -12.22 9.51
CA HIS A 66 10.10 -13.66 9.25
C HIS A 66 10.82 -13.96 7.92
N ASN A 67 11.99 -13.33 7.73
CA ASN A 67 12.68 -13.32 6.43
C ASN A 67 13.04 -14.73 5.94
N ASP A 68 13.38 -15.65 6.84
CA ASP A 68 13.66 -17.05 6.54
C ASP A 68 12.47 -17.76 5.86
N ILE A 69 11.28 -17.66 6.46
CA ILE A 69 10.05 -18.21 5.90
C ILE A 69 9.68 -17.51 4.58
N TYR A 70 9.93 -16.19 4.52
CA TYR A 70 9.75 -15.40 3.31
C TYR A 70 10.66 -15.91 2.17
N GLN A 71 11.96 -16.10 2.41
CA GLN A 71 12.88 -16.63 1.40
C GLN A 71 12.47 -18.02 0.92
N GLU A 72 12.10 -18.91 1.84
CA GLU A 72 11.61 -20.25 1.52
C GLU A 72 10.40 -20.19 0.57
N LEU A 73 9.44 -19.31 0.87
CA LEU A 73 8.28 -19.12 0.00
C LEU A 73 8.68 -18.58 -1.38
N LEU A 74 9.58 -17.59 -1.45
CA LEU A 74 10.07 -17.03 -2.73
C LEU A 74 10.74 -18.09 -3.61
N GLU A 75 11.46 -19.02 -3.00
CA GLU A 75 12.10 -20.16 -3.68
C GLU A 75 11.04 -21.13 -4.23
N LYS A 76 10.04 -21.50 -3.41
CA LYS A 76 8.94 -22.38 -3.85
C LYS A 76 8.13 -21.82 -5.01
N ILE A 77 7.95 -20.50 -5.08
CA ILE A 77 7.28 -19.84 -6.21
C ILE A 77 8.22 -19.48 -7.37
N ASN A 78 9.52 -19.83 -7.24
CA ASN A 78 10.56 -19.61 -8.23
C ASN A 78 10.62 -18.15 -8.74
N ILE A 79 10.27 -17.17 -7.90
CA ILE A 79 10.19 -15.77 -8.33
C ILE A 79 11.57 -15.15 -8.45
N LYS A 80 12.51 -15.53 -7.57
CA LYS A 80 13.90 -15.07 -7.63
C LYS A 80 14.54 -15.38 -8.97
N LYS A 81 14.27 -16.56 -9.55
CA LYS A 81 14.76 -16.94 -10.87
C LYS A 81 13.99 -16.23 -12.00
N ARG A 82 12.65 -16.24 -11.94
CA ARG A 82 11.80 -15.66 -13.00
C ARG A 82 11.94 -14.15 -13.13
N CYS A 83 12.18 -13.45 -12.02
CA CYS A 83 12.21 -12.01 -11.93
C CYS A 83 13.56 -11.47 -11.41
N GLU A 84 14.64 -12.25 -11.46
CA GLU A 84 15.96 -11.92 -10.90
C GLU A 84 16.41 -10.51 -11.27
N ARG A 85 16.45 -10.23 -12.57
CA ARG A 85 16.91 -8.94 -13.09
C ARG A 85 16.05 -7.76 -12.60
N LEU A 86 14.74 -7.98 -12.45
CA LEU A 86 13.82 -6.95 -12.00
C LEU A 86 13.99 -6.70 -10.50
N ILE A 87 14.06 -7.76 -9.69
CA ILE A 87 14.25 -7.69 -8.22
C ILE A 87 15.60 -7.06 -7.90
N ASN A 88 16.69 -7.51 -8.52
CA ASN A 88 18.03 -6.99 -8.23
C ASN A 88 18.19 -5.52 -8.64
N LYS A 89 17.51 -5.09 -9.71
CA LYS A 89 17.60 -3.70 -10.18
C LYS A 89 16.67 -2.75 -9.44
N TRP A 90 15.45 -3.17 -9.13
CA TRP A 90 14.39 -2.27 -8.67
C TRP A 90 13.81 -2.63 -7.30
N GLY A 91 14.19 -3.75 -6.71
CA GLY A 91 13.58 -4.24 -5.49
C GLY A 91 14.60 -4.70 -4.47
N GLY A 92 14.26 -5.81 -3.81
CA GLY A 92 15.08 -6.45 -2.80
C GLY A 92 14.27 -7.48 -2.03
N THR A 93 14.98 -8.43 -1.41
CA THR A 93 14.37 -9.48 -0.60
C THR A 93 14.90 -9.53 0.83
N ASP A 94 15.92 -8.74 1.15
CA ASP A 94 16.50 -8.64 2.49
C ASP A 94 15.64 -7.77 3.42
N VAL A 95 15.87 -7.86 4.73
CA VAL A 95 15.19 -7.04 5.74
C VAL A 95 15.43 -5.52 5.55
N PHE A 96 14.55 -4.69 6.10
CA PHE A 96 14.63 -3.23 5.96
C PHE A 96 15.57 -2.61 7.00
N LYS A 97 16.80 -2.28 6.57
CA LYS A 97 17.79 -1.62 7.43
C LYS A 97 17.50 -0.12 7.53
N GLN A 98 17.45 0.57 6.39
CA GLN A 98 17.12 2.00 6.35
C GLN A 98 15.64 2.24 6.60
N GLY A 99 14.78 1.32 6.14
CA GLY A 99 13.33 1.49 6.17
C GLY A 99 12.79 2.23 4.95
N LEU A 100 11.50 2.52 5.00
CA LEU A 100 10.75 3.18 3.94
C LEU A 100 10.27 4.55 4.39
N TYR A 101 10.07 5.42 3.39
CA TYR A 101 9.30 6.65 3.50
C TYR A 101 7.95 6.48 2.81
N GLY A 102 6.87 6.97 3.41
CA GLY A 102 5.54 6.95 2.84
C GLY A 102 5.26 8.22 2.02
N SER A 103 4.84 8.07 0.76
CA SER A 103 4.29 9.18 -0.02
C SER A 103 2.98 8.72 -0.63
N SER A 104 1.87 8.98 0.05
CA SER A 104 0.58 8.37 -0.27
C SER A 104 -0.55 9.36 -0.07
N GLU A 105 -1.49 9.45 -1.03
CA GLU A 105 -2.68 10.30 -0.89
C GLU A 105 -3.39 10.08 0.46
N MET A 106 -3.52 8.81 0.84
CA MET A 106 -4.16 8.39 2.08
C MET A 106 -3.14 7.82 3.05
N PHE A 107 -3.20 8.27 4.31
CA PHE A 107 -2.60 7.56 5.42
C PHE A 107 -3.63 6.59 6.00
N VAL A 108 -3.37 5.31 5.74
CA VAL A 108 -4.25 4.19 6.05
C VAL A 108 -3.61 3.28 7.09
N ASP A 109 -4.41 2.44 7.75
CA ASP A 109 -3.92 1.53 8.79
C ASP A 109 -2.71 0.69 8.35
N ALA A 110 -2.64 0.28 7.07
CA ALA A 110 -1.48 -0.43 6.53
C ALA A 110 -0.14 0.30 6.78
N PHE A 111 -0.07 1.63 6.67
CA PHE A 111 1.14 2.38 7.01
C PHE A 111 1.40 2.44 8.52
N MET A 112 0.35 2.46 9.34
CA MET A 112 0.49 2.37 10.81
C MET A 112 1.10 1.03 11.21
N GLN A 113 0.74 -0.05 10.50
CA GLN A 113 1.35 -1.36 10.72
C GLN A 113 2.82 -1.38 10.28
N LEU A 114 3.18 -0.74 9.16
CA LEU A 114 4.60 -0.59 8.78
C LEU A 114 5.40 0.20 9.84
N TYR A 115 4.80 1.24 10.43
CA TYR A 115 5.41 2.01 11.51
C TYR A 115 5.63 1.16 12.77
N LYS A 116 4.59 0.47 13.24
CA LYS A 116 4.64 -0.43 14.41
C LYS A 116 5.68 -1.56 14.26
N ASN A 117 5.91 -2.03 13.02
CA ASN A 117 6.91 -3.06 12.72
C ASN A 117 8.28 -2.48 12.30
N LYS A 118 8.54 -1.18 12.56
CA LYS A 118 9.85 -0.52 12.31
C LYS A 118 10.33 -0.59 10.87
N ILE A 119 9.39 -0.62 9.92
CA ILE A 119 9.65 -0.56 8.47
C ILE A 119 9.49 0.88 7.97
N LEU A 120 8.42 1.59 8.37
CA LEU A 120 8.22 3.00 8.04
C LEU A 120 9.02 3.88 9.01
N LYS A 121 10.28 4.15 8.69
CA LYS A 121 11.22 4.87 9.58
C LYS A 121 12.22 5.77 8.86
N ARG A 122 12.23 5.77 7.52
CA ARG A 122 13.13 6.65 6.76
C ARG A 122 12.60 8.07 6.83
N LYS A 123 13.30 8.92 7.56
CA LYS A 123 12.96 10.34 7.68
C LYS A 123 13.35 11.09 6.41
N VAL A 124 12.48 12.00 5.98
CA VAL A 124 12.76 13.01 4.96
C VAL A 124 12.48 14.41 5.52
N PHE A 125 13.12 15.42 4.93
CA PHE A 125 13.14 16.78 5.45
C PHE A 125 12.69 17.75 4.36
N ASP A 126 12.04 18.85 4.75
CA ASP A 126 11.56 19.90 3.83
C ASP A 126 12.69 20.88 3.47
N SER A 127 13.83 20.33 3.02
CA SER A 127 15.03 21.09 2.67
C SER A 127 15.85 20.37 1.59
N VAL A 128 16.06 21.04 0.46
CA VAL A 128 16.87 20.54 -0.67
C VAL A 128 18.31 20.22 -0.26
N PRO A 129 19.08 21.11 0.38
CA PRO A 129 20.47 20.81 0.73
C PRO A 129 20.60 19.63 1.71
N ILE A 130 19.73 19.55 2.72
CA ILE A 130 19.71 18.41 3.66
C ILE A 130 19.39 17.12 2.92
N MET A 131 18.36 17.12 2.07
CA MET A 131 17.97 15.92 1.33
C MET A 131 19.03 15.47 0.32
N LYS A 132 19.79 16.39 -0.29
CA LYS A 132 20.95 16.05 -1.13
C LYS A 132 22.01 15.29 -0.33
N LEU A 133 22.43 15.86 0.81
CA LEU A 133 23.45 15.24 1.67
C LEU A 133 23.00 13.88 2.24
N ILE A 134 21.71 13.73 2.59
CA ILE A 134 21.15 12.45 3.01
C ILE A 134 21.17 11.44 1.87
N ASN A 135 20.76 11.83 0.67
CA ASN A 135 20.70 10.92 -0.47
C ASN A 135 22.10 10.49 -0.96
N GLU A 136 23.12 11.31 -0.74
CA GLU A 136 24.55 11.02 -0.94
C GLU A 136 25.14 10.12 0.17
N GLY A 137 24.43 9.95 1.29
CA GLY A 137 24.87 9.15 2.44
C GLY A 137 25.86 9.85 3.36
N TYR A 138 26.04 11.17 3.21
CA TYR A 138 26.94 11.97 4.02
C TYR A 138 26.28 12.41 5.34
N LEU A 139 25.00 12.74 5.31
CA LEU A 139 24.20 13.16 6.47
C LEU A 139 23.18 12.08 6.82
N ALA A 140 22.94 11.85 8.10
CA ALA A 140 21.87 10.97 8.59
C ALA A 140 20.98 11.71 9.58
N ALA A 141 19.75 11.24 9.77
CA ALA A 141 18.79 11.90 10.65
C ALA A 141 19.23 11.89 12.13
N ASP A 142 20.02 10.90 12.52
CA ASP A 142 20.51 10.64 13.88
C ASP A 142 22.01 10.91 14.03
N ASN A 143 22.67 11.47 13.00
CA ASN A 143 24.10 11.75 13.03
C ASN A 143 24.45 12.95 12.13
N ILE A 144 24.83 14.06 12.75
CA ILE A 144 25.28 15.29 12.09
C ILE A 144 26.82 15.32 12.07
N PRO A 145 27.47 15.29 10.88
CA PRO A 145 28.92 15.34 10.79
C PRO A 145 29.51 16.67 11.30
N PRO A 146 30.71 16.66 11.90
CA PRO A 146 31.33 17.87 12.46
C PRO A 146 31.71 18.93 11.40
N ASP A 147 31.88 18.53 10.13
CA ASP A 147 32.17 19.42 8.99
C ASP A 147 30.92 19.84 8.20
N ILE A 148 29.70 19.62 8.73
CA ILE A 148 28.44 19.92 8.05
C ILE A 148 28.33 21.39 7.59
N LEU A 149 28.82 22.34 8.39
CA LEU A 149 28.75 23.77 8.06
C LEU A 149 29.61 24.10 6.83
N ASP A 150 30.78 23.48 6.70
CA ASP A 150 31.64 23.65 5.52
C ASP A 150 30.98 23.09 4.26
N ARG A 151 30.26 21.96 4.38
CA ARG A 151 29.50 21.38 3.27
C ARG A 151 28.36 22.28 2.84
N LEU A 152 27.56 22.76 3.79
CA LEU A 152 26.44 23.65 3.51
C LEU A 152 26.94 24.97 2.88
N LEU A 153 28.07 25.51 3.34
CA LEU A 153 28.70 26.68 2.73
C LEU A 153 29.19 26.39 1.31
N ALA A 154 29.84 25.25 1.07
CA ALA A 154 30.30 24.84 -0.26
C ALA A 154 29.13 24.62 -1.24
N MET A 155 27.99 24.14 -0.75
CA MET A 155 26.74 24.00 -1.50
C MET A 155 25.99 25.32 -1.70
N LYS A 156 26.45 26.42 -1.08
CA LYS A 156 25.76 27.71 -1.01
C LYS A 156 24.36 27.61 -0.38
N ALA A 157 24.18 26.65 0.52
CA ALA A 157 22.97 26.49 1.32
C ALA A 157 22.90 27.47 2.48
N ILE A 158 24.06 27.95 2.94
CA ILE A 158 24.23 29.01 3.95
C ILE A 158 25.31 29.99 3.49
N GLN A 159 25.38 31.18 4.11
CA GLN A 159 26.37 32.21 3.79
C GLN A 159 27.42 32.36 4.91
N SER A 160 28.42 33.22 4.65
CA SER A 160 29.40 33.63 5.65
C SER A 160 29.74 35.12 5.49
N PRO A 161 29.53 35.95 6.52
CA PRO A 161 28.96 35.61 7.83
C PRO A 161 27.51 35.10 7.72
N LEU A 162 27.09 34.25 8.66
CA LEU A 162 25.70 33.78 8.71
C LEU A 162 24.78 34.98 8.92
N ASN A 163 23.60 34.93 8.32
CA ASN A 163 22.50 35.87 8.58
C ASN A 163 21.37 35.20 9.39
N ASP A 164 20.30 35.93 9.67
CA ASP A 164 19.14 35.42 10.40
C ASP A 164 18.46 34.22 9.72
N GLU A 165 18.42 34.19 8.38
CA GLU A 165 17.82 33.09 7.62
C GLU A 165 18.67 31.82 7.72
N ASP A 166 20.00 31.94 7.61
CA ASP A 166 20.94 30.83 7.78
C ASP A 166 20.85 30.27 9.21
N PHE A 167 20.86 31.14 10.22
CA PHE A 167 20.75 30.72 11.62
C PHE A 167 19.40 30.03 11.89
N LYS A 168 18.30 30.58 11.39
CA LYS A 168 16.98 29.97 11.48
C LYS A 168 16.97 28.61 10.81
N PHE A 169 17.50 28.48 9.59
CA PHE A 169 17.61 27.20 8.88
C PHE A 169 18.40 26.16 9.71
N LEU A 170 19.57 26.55 10.21
CA LEU A 170 20.45 25.65 10.97
C LEU A 170 19.81 25.19 12.29
N THR A 171 19.11 26.07 13.00
CA THR A 171 18.42 25.71 14.26
C THR A 171 17.10 24.98 14.02
N GLU A 172 16.36 25.34 12.98
CA GLU A 172 15.07 24.72 12.60
C GLU A 172 15.20 23.23 12.30
N PHE A 173 16.28 22.84 11.62
CA PHE A 173 16.60 21.44 11.32
C PHE A 173 17.52 20.78 12.34
N GLY A 174 17.88 21.47 13.44
CA GLY A 174 18.72 20.92 14.50
C GLY A 174 20.19 20.73 14.13
N ILE A 175 20.67 21.32 13.02
CA ILE A 175 22.10 21.35 12.69
C ILE A 175 22.85 22.09 13.80
N LEU A 176 22.30 23.22 14.25
CA LEU A 176 22.70 23.87 15.50
C LEU A 176 21.76 23.47 16.64
N SER A 177 22.30 23.38 17.84
CA SER A 177 21.56 23.00 19.05
C SER A 177 20.43 23.99 19.37
N LYS A 178 19.38 23.48 20.03
CA LYS A 178 18.25 24.30 20.51
C LYS A 178 18.72 25.26 21.61
N GLY A 179 18.06 26.42 21.72
CA GLY A 179 18.31 27.40 22.79
C GLY A 179 19.30 28.51 22.42
N LEU A 180 20.00 28.38 21.29
CA LEU A 180 20.88 29.42 20.77
C LEU A 180 20.08 30.65 20.32
N ARG A 181 20.69 31.84 20.43
CA ARG A 181 20.14 33.11 19.92
C ARG A 181 21.07 33.70 18.87
N PHE A 182 20.54 34.54 17.99
CA PHE A 182 21.32 35.24 16.98
C PHE A 182 21.00 36.73 17.02
N GLU A 183 22.04 37.56 17.15
CA GLU A 183 21.92 39.02 17.27
C GLU A 183 23.22 39.65 16.75
N ASP A 184 23.12 40.73 15.97
CA ASP A 184 24.24 41.51 15.45
C ASP A 184 25.38 40.68 14.80
N GLY A 185 25.02 39.62 14.06
CA GLY A 185 25.99 38.76 13.37
C GLY A 185 26.77 37.83 14.30
N ARG A 186 26.24 37.55 15.50
CA ARG A 186 26.83 36.64 16.49
C ARG A 186 25.81 35.61 16.94
N ILE A 187 26.29 34.40 17.23
CA ILE A 187 25.51 33.33 17.85
C ILE A 187 25.77 33.38 19.36
N TYR A 188 24.72 33.32 20.16
CA TYR A 188 24.79 33.33 21.61
C TYR A 188 24.34 31.97 22.16
N ASP A 189 25.20 31.39 23.00
CA ASP A 189 24.85 30.28 23.90
C ASP A 189 24.86 30.84 25.32
N GLU A 190 23.66 31.05 25.88
CA GLU A 190 23.45 31.84 27.10
C GLU A 190 24.09 33.25 26.99
N GLU A 191 25.20 33.48 27.71
CA GLU A 191 25.97 34.73 27.76
C GLU A 191 27.22 34.70 26.85
N ILE A 192 27.57 33.55 26.28
CA ILE A 192 28.78 33.38 25.46
C ILE A 192 28.47 33.73 24.00
N ALA A 193 29.21 34.68 23.43
CA ALA A 193 29.04 35.14 22.06
C ALA A 193 30.10 34.58 21.10
N TYR A 194 29.64 33.95 20.03
CA TYR A 194 30.45 33.35 18.98
C TYR A 194 30.33 34.17 17.68
N SER A 195 31.46 34.40 16.99
CA SER A 195 31.45 35.06 15.68
C SER A 195 30.76 34.17 14.65
N ALA A 196 29.83 34.71 13.86
CA ALA A 196 29.12 33.97 12.83
C ALA A 196 29.87 33.94 11.46
N ASP A 197 31.12 34.41 11.41
CA ASP A 197 31.94 34.35 10.20
C ASP A 197 32.66 33.00 10.06
N LEU A 198 32.08 32.09 9.29
CA LEU A 198 32.64 30.78 8.99
C LEU A 198 33.94 30.82 8.17
N ARG A 199 34.33 31.97 7.60
CA ARG A 199 35.64 32.13 6.91
C ARG A 199 36.79 32.20 7.92
N ASP A 200 36.52 32.68 9.13
CA ASP A 200 37.47 32.62 10.24
C ASP A 200 37.54 31.18 10.77
N GLU A 201 38.73 30.60 10.72
CA GLU A 201 38.99 29.23 11.17
C GLU A 201 38.68 29.03 12.66
N GLN A 202 39.00 30.02 13.50
CA GLN A 202 38.75 29.93 14.93
C GLN A 202 37.24 30.01 15.22
N ALA A 203 36.55 30.97 14.62
CA ALA A 203 35.10 31.12 14.76
C ALA A 203 34.36 29.85 14.32
N ARG A 204 34.75 29.28 13.19
CA ARG A 204 34.19 28.03 12.68
C ARG A 204 34.44 26.85 13.61
N MET A 205 35.63 26.72 14.19
CA MET A 205 35.93 25.66 15.16
C MET A 205 35.10 25.78 16.45
N GLU A 206 34.81 27.00 16.90
CA GLU A 206 33.95 27.24 18.05
C GLU A 206 32.47 26.94 17.74
N ILE A 207 31.95 27.37 16.60
CA ILE A 207 30.56 27.08 16.20
C ILE A 207 30.33 25.57 16.05
N ARG A 208 31.34 24.79 15.62
CA ARG A 208 31.22 23.32 15.56
C ARG A 208 30.88 22.67 16.91
N LYS A 209 31.20 23.32 18.03
CA LYS A 209 30.83 22.84 19.38
C LYS A 209 29.34 23.03 19.69
N LEU A 210 28.66 23.89 18.93
CA LEU A 210 27.25 24.22 19.07
C LEU A 210 26.35 23.33 18.20
N LEU A 211 26.91 22.39 17.43
CA LEU A 211 26.13 21.48 16.58
C LEU A 211 25.17 20.62 17.41
N GLY A 212 24.00 20.34 16.85
CA GLY A 212 23.06 19.37 17.41
C GLY A 212 23.53 17.93 17.22
N GLN A 213 22.84 16.99 17.88
CA GLN A 213 23.13 15.55 17.77
C GLN A 213 22.32 14.87 16.65
N GLU A 214 21.08 15.32 16.44
CA GLU A 214 20.14 14.75 15.47
C GLU A 214 19.42 15.85 14.69
N LEU A 215 18.98 15.52 13.48
CA LEU A 215 18.15 16.41 12.68
C LEU A 215 16.72 16.45 13.22
N LEU A 216 16.15 17.65 13.24
CA LEU A 216 14.79 17.94 13.64
C LEU A 216 13.85 18.02 12.42
N LYS A 217 12.54 17.91 12.67
CA LYS A 217 11.46 18.03 11.67
C LYS A 217 11.52 16.99 10.53
N GLY A 218 12.15 15.85 10.78
CA GLY A 218 12.11 14.71 9.87
C GLY A 218 10.75 14.01 9.91
N THR A 219 10.18 13.73 8.75
CA THR A 219 8.87 13.07 8.60
C THR A 219 9.05 11.71 7.93
N ILE A 220 8.26 10.71 8.30
CA ILE A 220 8.36 9.34 7.76
C ILE A 220 7.26 9.02 6.75
N ILE A 221 6.21 9.84 6.71
CA ILE A 221 5.16 9.77 5.72
C ILE A 221 4.60 11.15 5.46
N GLN A 222 4.25 11.39 4.20
CA GLN A 222 3.40 12.50 3.81
C GLN A 222 2.11 11.99 3.17
N GLY A 223 0.97 12.45 3.71
CA GLY A 223 -0.35 12.17 3.15
C GLY A 223 -1.27 13.37 3.12
N ALA A 224 -2.51 13.18 2.64
CA ALA A 224 -3.51 14.24 2.55
C ALA A 224 -4.67 14.05 3.53
N PHE A 225 -5.03 12.80 3.83
CA PHE A 225 -6.08 12.50 4.81
C PHE A 225 -5.92 11.10 5.42
N PHE A 226 -6.60 10.90 6.54
CA PHE A 226 -6.56 9.68 7.33
C PHE A 226 -7.80 8.80 7.10
N VAL A 227 -7.62 7.49 6.87
CA VAL A 227 -8.73 6.53 6.80
C VAL A 227 -8.33 5.22 7.46
N GLY A 228 -9.07 4.78 8.48
CA GLY A 228 -8.77 3.51 9.15
C GLY A 228 -9.89 2.99 10.04
N PRO A 229 -9.68 1.83 10.69
CA PRO A 229 -10.55 1.31 11.74
C PRO A 229 -10.43 2.15 13.01
N LYS A 230 -11.28 1.87 14.01
CA LYS A 230 -11.25 2.59 15.30
C LYS A 230 -9.89 2.52 15.98
N SER A 231 -9.25 1.34 15.94
CA SER A 231 -7.92 1.12 16.53
C SER A 231 -6.82 1.98 15.91
N PHE A 232 -6.97 2.39 14.65
CA PHE A 232 -6.02 3.28 13.97
C PHE A 232 -6.13 4.71 14.50
N TYR A 233 -7.36 5.23 14.62
CA TYR A 233 -7.59 6.56 15.19
C TYR A 233 -7.19 6.63 16.66
N GLN A 234 -7.47 5.59 17.44
CA GLN A 234 -7.02 5.50 18.82
C GLN A 234 -5.49 5.54 18.91
N ALA A 235 -4.79 4.78 18.07
CA ALA A 235 -3.33 4.80 18.03
C ALA A 235 -2.77 6.19 17.71
N LEU A 236 -3.41 6.96 16.82
CA LEU A 236 -3.01 8.35 16.55
C LEU A 236 -3.26 9.26 17.76
N ASN A 237 -4.40 9.13 18.44
CA ASN A 237 -4.73 9.94 19.61
C ASN A 237 -3.83 9.66 20.82
N ASP A 238 -3.33 8.43 20.95
CA ASP A 238 -2.46 8.01 22.05
C ASP A 238 -1.00 8.49 21.87
N MET A 239 -0.62 8.98 20.69
CA MET A 239 0.74 9.43 20.39
C MET A 239 1.05 10.82 20.99
N SER A 240 2.30 11.00 21.43
CA SER A 240 2.81 12.32 21.81
C SER A 240 2.77 13.28 20.62
N GLU A 241 2.87 14.58 20.89
CA GLU A 241 2.92 15.57 19.80
C GLU A 241 4.14 15.32 18.91
N GLU A 242 5.30 15.05 19.49
CA GLU A 242 6.55 14.78 18.77
C GLU A 242 6.43 13.57 17.85
N GLU A 243 5.78 12.50 18.32
CA GLU A 243 5.53 11.31 17.52
C GLU A 243 4.52 11.59 16.40
N ARG A 244 3.45 12.35 16.69
CA ARG A 244 2.46 12.75 15.68
C ARG A 244 3.08 13.59 14.56
N GLN A 245 4.06 14.42 14.86
CA GLN A 245 4.78 15.24 13.87
C GLN A 245 5.60 14.42 12.85
N LEU A 246 5.81 13.11 13.08
CA LEU A 246 6.40 12.22 12.07
C LEU A 246 5.46 12.00 10.87
N PHE A 247 4.14 12.17 11.06
CA PHE A 247 3.09 11.90 10.09
C PHE A 247 2.58 13.20 9.46
N ALA A 248 3.30 13.70 8.45
CA ALA A 248 2.99 14.99 7.84
C ALA A 248 1.74 14.94 6.95
N MET A 249 0.81 15.87 7.18
CA MET A 249 -0.38 16.06 6.33
C MET A 249 -0.26 17.34 5.50
N SER A 250 -0.71 17.29 4.25
CA SER A 250 -0.68 18.44 3.33
C SER A 250 -1.81 18.34 2.29
N GLY A 251 -2.07 19.43 1.56
CA GLY A 251 -3.03 19.42 0.46
C GLY A 251 -2.72 18.36 -0.60
N VAL A 252 -3.76 17.84 -1.26
CA VAL A 252 -3.65 16.82 -2.32
C VAL A 252 -2.76 17.30 -3.47
N GLU A 253 -2.67 18.61 -3.72
CA GLU A 253 -1.79 19.19 -4.73
C GLU A 253 -0.29 19.08 -4.40
N LYS A 254 0.09 18.89 -3.13
CA LYS A 254 1.50 18.61 -2.74
C LYS A 254 1.79 17.11 -2.79
N VAL A 255 0.84 16.29 -2.33
CA VAL A 255 1.05 14.84 -2.16
C VAL A 255 1.11 14.12 -3.51
N ASN A 256 0.16 14.40 -4.40
CA ASN A 256 -0.08 13.58 -5.58
C ASN A 256 0.81 13.92 -6.79
N GLN A 257 1.64 14.96 -6.72
CA GLN A 257 2.41 15.43 -7.87
C GLN A 257 3.76 16.02 -7.49
N LEU A 258 4.66 16.14 -8.48
CA LEU A 258 5.95 16.80 -8.33
C LEU A 258 5.86 18.34 -8.51
N TYR A 259 4.84 18.83 -9.20
CA TYR A 259 4.75 20.25 -9.57
C TYR A 259 4.73 21.21 -8.38
N GLY A 260 5.51 22.27 -8.47
CA GLY A 260 5.60 23.35 -7.49
C GLY A 260 6.64 23.15 -6.40
N ASP A 261 7.44 22.07 -6.46
CA ASP A 261 8.70 21.89 -5.72
C ASP A 261 9.43 20.62 -6.23
N GLU A 262 9.66 20.55 -7.54
CA GLU A 262 10.04 19.33 -8.24
C GLU A 262 11.35 18.73 -7.71
N GLU A 263 12.33 19.58 -7.38
CA GLU A 263 13.64 19.16 -6.89
C GLU A 263 13.51 18.47 -5.53
N LEU A 264 12.91 19.15 -4.53
CA LEU A 264 12.75 18.60 -3.20
C LEU A 264 11.91 17.32 -3.22
N ARG A 265 10.81 17.36 -3.94
CA ARG A 265 9.87 16.25 -4.07
C ARG A 265 10.48 15.03 -4.74
N THR A 266 11.40 15.23 -5.67
CA THR A 266 12.21 14.17 -6.28
C THR A 266 13.19 13.59 -5.28
N LEU A 267 13.91 14.43 -4.55
CA LEU A 267 14.88 13.99 -3.53
C LEU A 267 14.21 13.20 -2.40
N GLN A 268 13.01 13.60 -1.96
CA GLN A 268 12.25 12.88 -0.94
C GLN A 268 11.72 11.53 -1.47
N ARG A 269 11.34 11.44 -2.75
CA ARG A 269 10.71 10.25 -3.37
C ARG A 269 11.69 9.28 -4.05
N LYS A 270 12.89 9.13 -3.48
CA LYS A 270 13.93 8.20 -3.95
C LYS A 270 13.43 6.75 -4.03
N ASP A 271 13.84 6.05 -5.09
CA ASP A 271 13.52 4.64 -5.37
C ASP A 271 12.00 4.33 -5.26
N GLY A 272 11.15 5.26 -5.70
CA GLY A 272 9.71 5.22 -5.47
C GLY A 272 8.98 4.02 -6.08
N ARG A 273 8.13 3.36 -5.29
CA ARG A 273 7.23 2.29 -5.74
C ARG A 273 5.80 2.71 -5.50
N PHE A 274 5.13 3.09 -6.58
CA PHE A 274 3.76 3.60 -6.52
C PHE A 274 2.78 2.49 -6.84
N VAL A 275 2.22 1.86 -5.81
CA VAL A 275 1.39 0.66 -5.93
C VAL A 275 -0.09 1.04 -5.92
N ASN A 276 -0.74 0.76 -7.05
CA ASN A 276 -2.14 1.09 -7.28
C ASN A 276 -2.95 -0.16 -7.64
N THR A 277 -4.21 -0.21 -7.22
CA THR A 277 -5.11 -1.30 -7.59
C THR A 277 -5.83 -0.99 -8.90
N GLY A 278 -5.86 -1.95 -9.83
CA GLY A 278 -6.70 -1.91 -11.03
C GLY A 278 -7.90 -2.84 -10.91
N MET A 279 -9.02 -2.50 -11.55
CA MET A 279 -10.13 -3.45 -11.69
C MET A 279 -9.83 -4.50 -12.76
N MET A 280 -9.28 -4.07 -13.89
CA MET A 280 -8.95 -4.89 -15.04
C MET A 280 -7.72 -4.32 -15.76
N ALA A 281 -7.02 -5.19 -16.50
CA ALA A 281 -5.95 -4.80 -17.40
C ALA A 281 -6.17 -5.44 -18.77
N THR A 282 -5.80 -4.76 -19.85
CA THR A 282 -5.79 -5.36 -21.19
C THR A 282 -4.48 -6.09 -21.45
N VAL A 283 -4.44 -7.02 -22.40
CA VAL A 283 -3.19 -7.68 -22.82
C VAL A 283 -2.17 -6.73 -23.45
N LEU A 284 -2.57 -5.48 -23.76
CA LEU A 284 -1.69 -4.40 -24.21
C LEU A 284 -1.15 -3.54 -23.06
N GLY A 285 -1.58 -3.78 -21.82
CA GLY A 285 -1.12 -3.09 -20.61
C GLY A 285 -1.93 -1.84 -20.23
N ALA A 286 -3.02 -1.51 -20.92
CA ALA A 286 -3.93 -0.46 -20.45
C ALA A 286 -4.72 -0.94 -19.22
N ILE A 287 -4.97 -0.04 -18.27
CA ILE A 287 -5.62 -0.33 -16.99
C ILE A 287 -6.99 0.33 -16.92
N VAL A 288 -7.93 -0.35 -16.29
CA VAL A 288 -9.29 0.11 -16.04
C VAL A 288 -9.55 0.05 -14.53
N SER A 289 -9.96 1.16 -13.94
CA SER A 289 -10.10 1.30 -12.48
C SER A 289 -11.39 1.98 -12.04
N ASP A 290 -12.09 2.70 -12.92
CA ASP A 290 -13.18 3.61 -12.53
C ASP A 290 -14.51 3.36 -13.25
N GLN A 291 -14.52 2.72 -14.42
CA GLN A 291 -15.73 2.61 -15.26
C GLN A 291 -15.96 1.22 -15.87
N LEU A 292 -17.24 0.87 -16.04
CA LEU A 292 -17.68 -0.27 -16.84
C LEU A 292 -17.77 0.06 -18.34
N GLU A 293 -17.78 -0.95 -19.19
CA GLU A 293 -17.80 -0.80 -20.66
C GLU A 293 -19.09 -0.12 -21.18
N ASP A 294 -20.17 -0.18 -20.41
CA ASP A 294 -21.44 0.51 -20.70
C ASP A 294 -21.52 1.94 -20.14
N GLY A 295 -20.39 2.50 -19.70
CA GLY A 295 -20.28 3.87 -19.20
C GLY A 295 -20.67 4.04 -17.73
N ARG A 296 -21.12 2.98 -17.03
CA ARG A 296 -21.42 3.08 -15.60
C ARG A 296 -20.16 3.33 -14.78
N ILE A 297 -20.18 4.39 -13.98
CA ILE A 297 -19.11 4.75 -13.06
C ILE A 297 -19.17 3.84 -11.83
N VAL A 298 -18.02 3.26 -11.47
CA VAL A 298 -17.82 2.41 -10.29
C VAL A 298 -17.11 3.19 -9.19
N SER A 299 -16.14 4.02 -9.55
CA SER A 299 -15.40 4.90 -8.66
C SER A 299 -14.88 6.12 -9.43
N GLY A 300 -14.25 7.07 -8.73
CA GLY A 300 -13.45 8.12 -9.39
C GLY A 300 -12.06 7.60 -9.80
N VAL A 301 -11.39 8.35 -10.66
CA VAL A 301 -9.97 8.11 -11.01
C VAL A 301 -9.04 8.32 -9.80
N GLY A 302 -9.38 9.30 -8.95
CA GLY A 302 -8.56 9.69 -7.79
C GLY A 302 -7.14 10.11 -8.19
N GLY A 303 -6.18 10.01 -7.27
CA GLY A 303 -4.76 10.28 -7.55
C GLY A 303 -4.04 9.20 -8.36
N GLN A 304 -4.70 8.10 -8.77
CA GLN A 304 -4.04 6.98 -9.46
C GLN A 304 -3.25 7.45 -10.68
N TYR A 305 -3.87 8.28 -11.54
CA TYR A 305 -3.20 8.83 -12.71
C TYR A 305 -1.99 9.69 -12.32
N ASN A 306 -2.11 10.50 -11.28
CA ASN A 306 -1.03 11.38 -10.84
C ASN A 306 0.20 10.60 -10.34
N PHE A 307 -0.01 9.55 -9.53
CA PHE A 307 1.07 8.66 -9.11
C PHE A 307 1.70 7.89 -10.26
N VAL A 308 0.91 7.49 -11.27
CA VAL A 308 1.45 6.89 -12.49
C VAL A 308 2.32 7.90 -13.24
N ALA A 309 1.81 9.10 -13.52
CA ALA A 309 2.56 10.14 -14.22
C ALA A 309 3.86 10.50 -13.49
N MET A 310 3.79 10.69 -12.17
CA MET A 310 4.95 10.94 -11.31
C MET A 310 5.97 9.80 -11.34
N GLY A 311 5.51 8.54 -11.27
CA GLY A 311 6.39 7.38 -11.34
C GLY A 311 7.11 7.22 -12.68
N HIS A 312 6.57 7.78 -13.78
CA HIS A 312 7.28 7.84 -15.06
C HIS A 312 8.26 9.02 -15.15
N ALA A 313 8.00 10.12 -14.44
CA ALA A 313 8.88 11.29 -14.39
C ALA A 313 10.12 11.07 -13.50
N LEU A 314 10.00 10.27 -12.42
CA LEU A 314 11.10 9.89 -11.55
C LEU A 314 11.92 8.75 -12.18
N HIS A 315 13.23 8.98 -12.37
CA HIS A 315 14.13 8.06 -13.07
C HIS A 315 14.39 6.73 -12.34
N ASP A 316 14.30 6.74 -11.02
CA ASP A 316 14.51 5.62 -10.11
C ASP A 316 13.18 4.99 -9.60
N ALA A 317 12.04 5.48 -10.08
CA ALA A 317 10.73 5.01 -9.69
C ALA A 317 10.14 3.95 -10.63
N ARG A 318 9.21 3.15 -10.10
CA ARG A 318 8.38 2.20 -10.83
C ARG A 318 6.92 2.32 -10.38
N VAL A 319 6.03 2.23 -11.36
CA VAL A 319 4.58 2.16 -11.15
C VAL A 319 4.17 0.69 -11.16
N ILE A 320 3.43 0.27 -10.13
CA ILE A 320 2.98 -1.10 -9.96
C ILE A 320 1.46 -1.11 -9.91
N ILE A 321 0.84 -1.84 -10.83
CA ILE A 321 -0.59 -2.05 -10.86
C ILE A 321 -0.89 -3.47 -10.39
N VAL A 322 -1.58 -3.59 -9.26
CA VAL A 322 -2.00 -4.87 -8.71
C VAL A 322 -3.46 -5.15 -9.05
N LEU A 323 -3.78 -6.38 -9.41
CA LEU A 323 -5.17 -6.83 -9.59
C LEU A 323 -5.28 -8.34 -9.47
N ARG A 324 -6.42 -8.82 -8.98
CA ARG A 324 -6.75 -10.25 -9.05
C ARG A 324 -6.92 -10.66 -10.51
N SER A 325 -6.40 -11.82 -10.91
CA SER A 325 -6.46 -12.29 -12.31
C SER A 325 -7.88 -12.59 -12.80
N THR A 326 -8.84 -12.81 -11.88
CA THR A 326 -10.23 -13.15 -12.17
C THR A 326 -11.21 -12.46 -11.23
N LYS A 327 -12.49 -12.39 -11.65
CA LYS A 327 -13.63 -11.98 -10.83
C LYS A 327 -14.83 -12.91 -11.03
N GLY A 328 -15.68 -12.98 -10.01
CA GLY A 328 -16.89 -13.82 -10.02
C GLY A 328 -16.58 -15.30 -9.79
N SER A 329 -17.61 -16.14 -9.88
CA SER A 329 -17.52 -17.59 -9.67
C SER A 329 -18.45 -18.34 -10.64
N GLY A 330 -18.22 -19.64 -10.81
CA GLY A 330 -19.03 -20.51 -11.66
C GLY A 330 -19.21 -19.95 -13.08
N ARG A 331 -20.45 -19.91 -13.57
CA ARG A 331 -20.79 -19.38 -14.91
C ARG A 331 -20.51 -17.88 -15.07
N LYS A 332 -20.37 -17.13 -13.97
CA LYS A 332 -20.04 -15.69 -13.96
C LYS A 332 -18.54 -15.42 -13.81
N LEU A 333 -17.70 -16.45 -13.70
CA LEU A 333 -16.25 -16.28 -13.65
C LEU A 333 -15.74 -15.61 -14.93
N ARG A 334 -14.92 -14.57 -14.78
CA ARG A 334 -14.30 -13.85 -15.89
C ARG A 334 -12.86 -13.51 -15.54
N SER A 335 -11.96 -13.52 -16.52
CA SER A 335 -10.62 -12.96 -16.34
C SER A 335 -10.66 -11.44 -16.21
N ASN A 336 -9.84 -10.86 -15.35
CA ASN A 336 -9.59 -9.42 -15.30
C ASN A 336 -8.44 -9.01 -16.25
N ILE A 337 -7.69 -9.98 -16.81
CA ILE A 337 -6.83 -9.77 -17.97
C ILE A 337 -7.69 -9.91 -19.23
N ARG A 338 -8.00 -8.78 -19.86
CA ARG A 338 -8.89 -8.68 -21.02
C ARG A 338 -8.10 -8.59 -22.31
N PHE A 339 -8.63 -9.12 -23.41
CA PHE A 339 -7.99 -8.89 -24.72
C PHE A 339 -8.08 -7.40 -25.12
N ASN A 340 -9.25 -6.80 -24.95
CA ASN A 340 -9.54 -5.38 -25.15
C ASN A 340 -10.67 -4.96 -24.20
N TYR A 341 -10.85 -3.64 -24.01
CA TYR A 341 -11.92 -3.06 -23.21
C TYR A 341 -12.24 -1.65 -23.73
N GLY A 342 -13.52 -1.24 -23.70
CA GLY A 342 -13.99 0.04 -24.24
C GLY A 342 -13.60 1.30 -23.44
N HIS A 343 -12.90 1.17 -22.32
CA HIS A 343 -12.46 2.27 -21.44
C HIS A 343 -11.04 2.04 -20.93
N CYS A 344 -10.32 3.10 -20.58
CA CYS A 344 -9.10 3.00 -19.79
C CYS A 344 -8.90 4.22 -18.88
N THR A 345 -8.47 3.94 -17.66
CA THR A 345 -8.02 4.95 -16.69
C THR A 345 -6.56 5.29 -16.93
N ILE A 346 -5.71 4.26 -17.11
CA ILE A 346 -4.30 4.42 -17.44
C ILE A 346 -4.07 3.88 -18.86
N PRO A 347 -3.70 4.74 -19.83
CA PRO A 347 -3.48 4.33 -21.20
C PRO A 347 -2.23 3.44 -21.30
N LYS A 348 -2.19 2.56 -22.31
CA LYS A 348 -1.08 1.61 -22.52
C LYS A 348 0.31 2.26 -22.68
N HIS A 349 0.38 3.56 -22.93
CA HIS A 349 1.65 4.29 -23.04
C HIS A 349 2.29 4.56 -21.67
N LEU A 350 1.49 4.55 -20.61
CA LEU A 350 1.93 4.67 -19.22
C LEU A 350 2.02 3.31 -18.51
N LYS A 351 1.94 2.19 -19.25
CA LYS A 351 2.10 0.85 -18.68
C LYS A 351 3.49 0.69 -18.07
N ASP A 352 3.56 0.02 -16.93
CA ASP A 352 4.82 -0.26 -16.25
C ASP A 352 4.85 -1.70 -15.73
N ILE A 353 4.56 -1.94 -14.45
CA ILE A 353 4.49 -3.28 -13.88
C ILE A 353 3.02 -3.64 -13.60
N ILE A 354 2.61 -4.85 -13.97
CA ILE A 354 1.31 -5.42 -13.59
C ILE A 354 1.54 -6.70 -12.79
N ILE A 355 0.85 -6.84 -11.66
CA ILE A 355 0.97 -8.01 -10.78
C ILE A 355 -0.41 -8.63 -10.55
N THR A 356 -0.47 -9.95 -10.74
CA THR A 356 -1.58 -10.79 -10.27
C THR A 356 -1.04 -11.79 -9.24
N GLU A 357 -1.91 -12.62 -8.69
CA GLU A 357 -1.54 -13.69 -7.77
C GLU A 357 -0.56 -14.72 -8.39
N TYR A 358 -0.40 -14.72 -9.71
CA TYR A 358 0.42 -15.69 -10.44
C TYR A 358 1.82 -15.19 -10.80
N GLY A 359 2.07 -13.88 -10.69
CA GLY A 359 3.41 -13.31 -10.91
C GLY A 359 3.40 -11.86 -11.35
N ILE A 360 4.55 -11.45 -11.90
CA ILE A 360 4.87 -10.07 -12.27
C ILE A 360 5.06 -9.98 -13.78
N ALA A 361 4.34 -9.07 -14.43
CA ALA A 361 4.57 -8.67 -15.81
C ALA A 361 5.24 -7.30 -15.84
N ASP A 362 6.53 -7.27 -16.17
CA ASP A 362 7.27 -6.04 -16.45
C ASP A 362 7.05 -5.64 -17.91
N VAL A 363 6.31 -4.57 -18.20
CA VAL A 363 5.87 -4.25 -19.57
C VAL A 363 6.27 -2.85 -20.05
N ARG A 364 6.98 -2.07 -19.22
CA ARG A 364 7.46 -0.72 -19.58
C ARG A 364 8.36 -0.77 -20.81
N GLY A 365 8.07 0.07 -21.80
CA GLY A 365 8.87 0.17 -23.03
C GLY A 365 8.87 -1.07 -23.94
N LYS A 366 8.14 -2.14 -23.60
CA LYS A 366 8.11 -3.37 -24.41
C LYS A 366 7.17 -3.24 -25.62
N PRO A 367 7.53 -3.85 -26.78
CA PRO A 367 6.63 -3.94 -27.93
C PRO A 367 5.42 -4.84 -27.64
N ASP A 368 4.31 -4.59 -28.35
CA ASP A 368 3.02 -5.25 -28.11
C ASP A 368 3.13 -6.78 -27.96
N LYS A 369 3.91 -7.46 -28.82
CA LYS A 369 4.08 -8.93 -28.76
C LYS A 369 4.64 -9.42 -27.41
N GLN A 370 5.60 -8.69 -26.85
CA GLN A 370 6.21 -9.05 -25.57
C GLN A 370 5.27 -8.70 -24.42
N VAL A 371 4.59 -7.55 -24.49
CA VAL A 371 3.59 -7.15 -23.49
C VAL A 371 2.48 -8.21 -23.39
N ILE A 372 1.97 -8.66 -24.53
CA ILE A 372 0.93 -9.69 -24.58
C ILE A 372 1.43 -11.01 -23.98
N ALA A 373 2.66 -11.43 -24.30
CA ALA A 373 3.27 -12.61 -23.71
C ALA A 373 3.33 -12.52 -22.17
N GLU A 374 3.85 -11.42 -21.63
CA GLU A 374 3.96 -11.17 -20.19
C GLU A 374 2.58 -11.12 -19.50
N MET A 375 1.60 -10.44 -20.11
CA MET A 375 0.25 -10.33 -19.57
C MET A 375 -0.49 -11.68 -19.56
N ILE A 376 -0.25 -12.54 -20.56
CA ILE A 376 -0.80 -13.91 -20.59
C ILE A 376 -0.10 -14.77 -19.52
N ASN A 377 1.19 -14.61 -19.29
CA ASN A 377 1.95 -15.36 -18.29
C ASN A 377 1.44 -15.14 -16.86
N ILE A 378 0.86 -13.97 -16.56
CA ILE A 378 0.25 -13.65 -15.27
C ILE A 378 -1.29 -13.82 -15.26
N ALA A 379 -1.88 -14.34 -16.34
CA ALA A 379 -3.30 -14.64 -16.38
C ALA A 379 -3.59 -16.02 -15.75
N ASP A 380 -4.82 -16.20 -15.27
CA ASP A 380 -5.33 -17.50 -14.85
C ASP A 380 -5.38 -18.49 -16.02
N SER A 381 -4.88 -19.71 -15.82
CA SER A 381 -4.74 -20.71 -16.88
C SER A 381 -6.05 -21.15 -17.51
N ARG A 382 -7.19 -20.94 -16.82
CA ARG A 382 -8.53 -21.17 -17.40
C ARG A 382 -8.85 -20.21 -18.55
N PHE A 383 -8.11 -19.10 -18.69
CA PHE A 383 -8.33 -18.07 -19.71
C PHE A 383 -7.14 -17.85 -20.65
N GLN A 384 -5.94 -18.30 -20.28
CA GLN A 384 -4.70 -18.16 -21.06
C GLN A 384 -4.84 -18.62 -22.52
N LYS A 385 -5.37 -19.82 -22.76
CA LYS A 385 -5.54 -20.36 -24.13
C LYS A 385 -6.42 -19.46 -25.00
N GLN A 386 -7.50 -18.93 -24.45
CA GLN A 386 -8.41 -18.04 -25.16
C GLN A 386 -7.74 -16.70 -25.50
N LEU A 387 -6.99 -16.12 -24.56
CA LEU A 387 -6.24 -14.88 -24.79
C LEU A 387 -5.17 -15.06 -25.87
N LEU A 388 -4.41 -16.16 -25.81
CA LEU A 388 -3.40 -16.48 -26.81
C LEU A 388 -4.01 -16.69 -28.20
N ALA A 389 -5.10 -17.46 -28.30
CA ALA A 389 -5.78 -17.70 -29.57
C ALA A 389 -6.26 -16.41 -30.22
N LYS A 390 -6.81 -15.46 -29.43
CA LYS A 390 -7.17 -14.13 -29.93
C LYS A 390 -5.95 -13.35 -30.39
N ALA A 391 -4.86 -13.35 -29.62
CA ALA A 391 -3.63 -12.66 -30.01
C ALA A 391 -3.06 -13.17 -31.34
N LYS A 392 -3.04 -14.51 -31.53
CA LYS A 392 -2.65 -15.16 -32.79
C LYS A 392 -3.58 -14.78 -33.94
N LYS A 393 -4.89 -14.87 -33.72
CA LYS A 393 -5.93 -14.51 -34.71
C LYS A 393 -5.75 -13.08 -35.25
N TYR A 394 -5.38 -12.13 -34.40
CA TYR A 394 -5.19 -10.73 -34.77
C TYR A 394 -3.74 -10.37 -35.13
N GLY A 395 -2.85 -11.36 -35.31
CA GLY A 395 -1.46 -11.12 -35.71
C GLY A 395 -0.64 -10.34 -34.68
N LYS A 396 -1.05 -10.36 -33.40
CA LYS A 396 -0.39 -9.60 -32.32
C LYS A 396 0.75 -10.37 -31.64
N ILE A 397 0.84 -11.67 -31.87
CA ILE A 397 1.91 -12.54 -31.39
C ILE A 397 2.19 -13.62 -32.45
N PRO A 398 3.44 -14.12 -32.58
CA PRO A 398 3.77 -15.16 -33.56
C PRO A 398 2.91 -16.43 -33.43
N MET A 399 2.65 -17.09 -34.56
CA MET A 399 1.80 -18.30 -34.59
C MET A 399 2.45 -19.49 -33.89
N ASP A 400 3.78 -19.54 -33.85
CA ASP A 400 4.61 -20.54 -33.17
C ASP A 400 4.84 -20.23 -31.68
N TYR A 401 4.45 -19.04 -31.20
CA TYR A 401 4.58 -18.73 -29.77
C TYR A 401 3.74 -19.68 -28.91
N GLU A 402 4.36 -20.21 -27.87
CA GLU A 402 3.70 -20.95 -26.81
C GLU A 402 3.94 -20.26 -25.46
N ILE A 403 2.96 -20.36 -24.56
CA ILE A 403 3.13 -19.92 -23.17
C ILE A 403 4.23 -20.79 -22.57
N PRO A 404 5.26 -20.25 -21.87
CA PRO A 404 6.27 -21.08 -21.23
C PRO A 404 5.68 -21.99 -20.16
N GLU A 405 6.21 -23.21 -20.01
CA GLU A 405 5.62 -24.27 -19.17
C GLU A 405 5.36 -23.84 -17.73
N GLU A 406 6.29 -23.07 -17.15
CA GLU A 406 6.19 -22.54 -15.79
C GLU A 406 4.98 -21.63 -15.52
N TYR A 407 4.35 -21.10 -16.58
CA TYR A 407 3.15 -20.24 -16.49
C TYR A 407 1.85 -20.96 -16.88
N ARG A 408 1.89 -22.23 -17.30
CA ARG A 408 0.70 -22.95 -17.82
C ARG A 408 -0.23 -23.50 -16.73
N HIS A 409 0.18 -23.44 -15.47
CA HIS A 409 -0.52 -24.02 -14.31
C HIS A 409 -0.86 -22.96 -13.25
N ASN A 410 -1.29 -21.79 -13.70
CA ASN A 410 -1.77 -20.68 -12.88
C ASN A 410 -3.22 -20.95 -12.45
N THR A 411 -3.40 -21.68 -11.35
CA THR A 411 -4.73 -22.03 -10.83
C THR A 411 -4.89 -21.66 -9.35
N PRO A 412 -6.11 -21.30 -8.90
CA PRO A 412 -6.36 -21.03 -7.48
C PRO A 412 -6.06 -22.21 -6.57
N GLU A 413 -6.27 -23.43 -7.07
CA GLU A 413 -6.03 -24.67 -6.33
C GLU A 413 -4.54 -24.86 -6.03
N LYS A 414 -3.67 -24.55 -7.00
CA LYS A 414 -2.21 -24.59 -6.82
C LYS A 414 -1.76 -23.60 -5.74
N LEU A 415 -2.28 -22.37 -5.75
CA LEU A 415 -1.93 -21.36 -4.74
C LEU A 415 -2.43 -21.75 -3.35
N LYS A 416 -3.64 -22.30 -3.25
CA LYS A 416 -4.17 -22.81 -1.97
C LYS A 416 -3.32 -23.96 -1.43
N ALA A 417 -2.95 -24.92 -2.27
CA ALA A 417 -2.09 -26.03 -1.86
C ALA A 417 -0.70 -25.56 -1.43
N LEU A 418 -0.14 -24.57 -2.13
CA LEU A 418 1.13 -23.94 -1.79
C LEU A 418 1.08 -23.25 -0.41
N LEU A 419 0.03 -22.48 -0.13
CA LEU A 419 -0.06 -21.69 1.11
C LEU A 419 -0.61 -22.47 2.31
N ALA A 420 -1.26 -23.63 2.10
CA ALA A 420 -1.87 -24.42 3.18
C ALA A 420 -0.92 -24.76 4.34
N PRO A 421 0.35 -25.16 4.12
CA PRO A 421 1.30 -25.40 5.23
C PRO A 421 1.58 -24.16 6.07
N TYR A 422 1.68 -22.99 5.44
CA TYR A 422 1.93 -21.72 6.12
C TYR A 422 0.70 -21.23 6.90
N HIS A 423 -0.49 -21.41 6.33
CA HIS A 423 -1.76 -21.16 7.04
C HIS A 423 -1.87 -22.00 8.31
N ALA A 424 -1.48 -23.28 8.24
CA ALA A 424 -1.50 -24.17 9.40
C ALA A 424 -0.53 -23.72 10.52
N GLN A 425 0.52 -22.98 10.17
CA GLN A 425 1.47 -22.37 11.10
C GLN A 425 1.03 -20.99 11.61
N GLY A 426 -0.12 -20.48 11.17
CA GLY A 426 -0.67 -19.18 11.59
C GLY A 426 -0.31 -18.00 10.68
N TYR A 427 0.43 -18.22 9.60
CA TYR A 427 0.68 -17.17 8.60
C TYR A 427 -0.54 -16.95 7.70
N PHE A 428 -0.59 -15.78 7.05
CA PHE A 428 -1.64 -15.40 6.10
C PHE A 428 -3.08 -15.46 6.67
N PRO A 429 -3.34 -14.90 7.88
CA PRO A 429 -4.69 -14.88 8.47
C PRO A 429 -5.66 -14.02 7.64
N PRO A 430 -6.98 -14.23 7.67
CA PRO A 430 -7.92 -13.40 6.91
C PRO A 430 -7.86 -11.90 7.26
N PHE A 431 -7.50 -11.54 8.48
CA PHE A 431 -7.38 -10.15 8.94
C PHE A 431 -6.02 -9.95 9.62
N PRO A 432 -4.93 -9.73 8.87
CA PRO A 432 -3.57 -9.66 9.42
C PRO A 432 -3.37 -8.53 10.43
N PHE A 433 -4.20 -7.48 10.36
CA PHE A 433 -4.12 -6.29 11.21
C PHE A 433 -5.36 -6.10 12.07
N GLY A 434 -6.04 -7.21 12.41
CA GLY A 434 -7.30 -7.18 13.14
C GLY A 434 -8.47 -6.60 12.34
N THR A 435 -9.64 -6.56 12.97
CA THR A 435 -10.89 -6.05 12.38
C THR A 435 -11.83 -5.57 13.48
N ASP A 436 -12.66 -4.57 13.18
CA ASP A 436 -13.73 -4.11 14.07
C ASP A 436 -14.95 -5.07 14.05
N LEU A 437 -14.94 -6.08 13.17
CA LEU A 437 -15.99 -7.10 13.07
C LEU A 437 -15.88 -8.10 14.23
N THR A 438 -17.01 -8.45 14.84
CA THR A 438 -17.04 -9.53 15.84
C THR A 438 -16.85 -10.90 15.17
N LYS A 439 -16.59 -11.94 15.97
CA LYS A 439 -16.53 -13.31 15.46
C LYS A 439 -17.82 -13.71 14.73
N ASP A 440 -18.98 -13.33 15.28
CA ASP A 440 -20.28 -13.61 14.68
C ASP A 440 -20.47 -12.87 13.35
N ASP A 441 -20.00 -11.62 13.24
CA ASP A 441 -20.02 -10.86 11.99
C ASP A 441 -19.22 -11.55 10.88
N ILE A 442 -18.02 -12.03 11.22
CA ILE A 442 -17.12 -12.73 10.29
C ILE A 442 -17.77 -14.04 9.82
N GLU A 443 -18.30 -14.84 10.76
CA GLU A 443 -18.99 -16.10 10.46
C GLU A 443 -20.23 -15.89 9.59
N LEU A 444 -21.06 -14.88 9.91
CA LEU A 444 -22.23 -14.50 9.13
C LEU A 444 -21.84 -14.05 7.72
N ALA A 445 -20.92 -13.10 7.60
CA ALA A 445 -20.51 -12.54 6.32
C ALA A 445 -19.91 -13.61 5.40
N GLY A 446 -19.04 -14.47 5.93
CA GLY A 446 -18.44 -15.59 5.21
C GLY A 446 -19.50 -16.58 4.73
N SER A 447 -20.41 -16.99 5.63
CA SER A 447 -21.46 -17.96 5.34
C SER A 447 -22.46 -17.47 4.30
N LEU A 448 -22.90 -16.21 4.40
CA LEU A 448 -23.83 -15.60 3.45
C LEU A 448 -23.19 -15.40 2.07
N LYS A 449 -21.93 -14.95 2.02
CA LYS A 449 -21.16 -14.86 0.76
C LYS A 449 -21.02 -16.24 0.10
N ALA A 450 -20.70 -17.28 0.88
CA ALA A 450 -20.60 -18.66 0.38
C ALA A 450 -21.94 -19.16 -0.16
N LEU A 451 -23.04 -18.98 0.57
CA LEU A 451 -24.37 -19.38 0.12
C LEU A 451 -24.79 -18.64 -1.16
N LYS A 452 -24.52 -17.33 -1.26
CA LYS A 452 -24.78 -16.53 -2.47
C LYS A 452 -23.99 -17.06 -3.68
N SER A 453 -22.73 -17.43 -3.48
CA SER A 453 -21.90 -18.05 -4.54
C SER A 453 -22.46 -19.41 -4.96
N LEU A 454 -22.83 -20.25 -3.99
CA LEU A 454 -23.44 -21.56 -4.24
C LEU A 454 -24.76 -21.42 -5.01
N ALA A 455 -25.62 -20.48 -4.63
CA ALA A 455 -26.89 -20.22 -5.32
C ALA A 455 -26.69 -19.79 -6.79
N GLY A 456 -25.60 -19.06 -7.07
CA GLY A 456 -25.25 -18.67 -8.43
C GLY A 456 -24.74 -19.81 -9.32
N GLY A 457 -24.16 -20.87 -8.73
CA GLY A 457 -23.63 -22.03 -9.45
C GLY A 457 -24.59 -23.23 -9.49
N TYR A 458 -25.23 -23.52 -8.36
CA TYR A 458 -26.01 -24.72 -8.09
C TYR A 458 -27.34 -24.37 -7.40
N PRO A 459 -28.26 -23.64 -8.09
CA PRO A 459 -29.49 -23.14 -7.48
C PRO A 459 -30.39 -24.26 -6.94
N LEU A 460 -30.45 -25.40 -7.63
CA LEU A 460 -31.22 -26.59 -7.20
C LEU A 460 -30.73 -27.15 -5.87
N GLN A 461 -29.42 -27.13 -5.63
CA GLN A 461 -28.84 -27.61 -4.37
C GLN A 461 -29.24 -26.71 -3.20
N VAL A 462 -29.20 -25.38 -3.41
CA VAL A 462 -29.65 -24.41 -2.41
C VAL A 462 -31.15 -24.54 -2.13
N ALA A 463 -31.98 -24.71 -3.17
CA ALA A 463 -33.42 -24.90 -3.01
C ALA A 463 -33.74 -26.18 -2.20
N LYS A 464 -33.07 -27.30 -2.50
CA LYS A 464 -33.21 -28.55 -1.73
C LYS A 464 -32.75 -28.37 -0.27
N GLY A 465 -31.63 -27.69 -0.07
CA GLY A 465 -31.12 -27.35 1.26
C GLY A 465 -32.09 -26.50 2.07
N MET A 466 -32.68 -25.48 1.44
CA MET A 466 -33.69 -24.62 2.06
C MET A 466 -34.95 -25.39 2.45
N LEU A 467 -35.46 -26.27 1.60
CA LEU A 467 -36.63 -27.10 1.90
C LEU A 467 -36.38 -27.99 3.13
N LEU A 468 -35.20 -28.61 3.21
CA LEU A 468 -34.79 -29.41 4.35
C LEU A 468 -34.64 -28.56 5.62
N GLU A 469 -34.05 -27.37 5.52
CA GLU A 469 -33.81 -26.51 6.69
C GLU A 469 -35.09 -25.88 7.23
N LEU A 470 -36.11 -25.66 6.39
CA LEU A 470 -37.45 -25.22 6.81
C LEU A 470 -38.12 -26.21 7.78
N LEU A 471 -37.84 -27.51 7.65
CA LEU A 471 -38.40 -28.58 8.51
C LEU A 471 -37.60 -28.81 9.81
N ARG A 472 -36.36 -28.32 9.89
CA ARG A 472 -35.50 -28.53 11.07
C ARG A 472 -35.87 -27.57 12.21
N PRO A 473 -35.56 -27.87 13.48
CA PRO A 473 -35.56 -26.86 14.53
C PRO A 473 -34.41 -25.86 14.34
N ILE A 474 -34.48 -24.71 15.03
CA ILE A 474 -33.34 -23.78 15.08
C ILE A 474 -32.26 -24.38 15.99
N PRO A 475 -31.00 -24.52 15.53
CA PRO A 475 -29.88 -25.00 16.35
C PRO A 475 -29.68 -24.16 17.61
N LYS A 476 -29.23 -24.78 18.71
CA LYS A 476 -28.84 -24.05 19.92
C LYS A 476 -27.51 -23.32 19.68
N GLY A 477 -27.33 -22.14 20.27
CA GLY A 477 -26.06 -21.40 20.22
C GLY A 477 -25.87 -20.49 19.01
N ILE A 478 -26.92 -20.25 18.21
CA ILE A 478 -26.88 -19.30 17.08
C ILE A 478 -27.64 -18.00 17.38
N ASP A 479 -28.08 -17.82 18.63
CA ASP A 479 -28.95 -16.70 19.02
C ASP A 479 -28.26 -15.37 18.75
N HIS A 480 -26.95 -15.26 19.02
CA HIS A 480 -26.15 -14.08 18.72
C HIS A 480 -26.09 -13.78 17.20
N HIS A 481 -25.89 -14.80 16.35
CA HIS A 481 -25.90 -14.61 14.88
C HIS A 481 -27.26 -14.13 14.37
N LEU A 482 -28.35 -14.63 14.96
CA LEU A 482 -29.70 -14.22 14.58
C LEU A 482 -30.05 -12.83 15.11
N GLU A 483 -29.62 -12.48 16.32
CA GLU A 483 -29.80 -11.15 16.92
C GLU A 483 -29.08 -10.07 16.11
N ARG A 484 -27.87 -10.36 15.63
CA ARG A 484 -27.09 -9.48 14.73
C ARG A 484 -27.80 -9.07 13.45
N LEU A 485 -28.76 -9.87 12.98
CA LEU A 485 -29.56 -9.63 11.78
C LEU A 485 -31.03 -9.30 12.09
N GLU A 486 -31.38 -9.08 13.37
CA GLU A 486 -32.75 -8.86 13.84
C GLU A 486 -33.71 -10.02 13.53
N LEU A 487 -33.17 -11.25 13.42
CA LEU A 487 -33.90 -12.47 13.07
C LEU A 487 -34.10 -13.42 14.25
N LEU A 488 -33.74 -13.05 15.47
CA LEU A 488 -33.97 -13.90 16.65
C LEU A 488 -35.47 -14.16 16.86
N ARG A 489 -36.28 -13.10 16.74
CA ARG A 489 -37.75 -13.13 16.87
C ARG A 489 -38.41 -12.64 15.59
N PRO A 490 -38.47 -13.47 14.53
CA PRO A 490 -38.94 -13.03 13.22
C PRO A 490 -40.45 -12.74 13.21
N PHE A 491 -40.83 -11.60 12.66
CA PHE A 491 -42.20 -11.18 12.41
C PHE A 491 -42.66 -11.63 11.01
N GLY A 492 -43.67 -12.50 10.98
CA GLY A 492 -44.27 -12.99 9.74
C GLY A 492 -43.47 -14.06 8.98
N VAL A 493 -43.97 -14.44 7.80
CA VAL A 493 -43.44 -15.58 7.01
C VAL A 493 -42.08 -15.27 6.38
N LYS A 494 -41.89 -14.03 5.90
CA LYS A 494 -40.67 -13.59 5.22
C LYS A 494 -39.44 -13.69 6.11
N GLU A 495 -39.50 -13.14 7.32
CA GLU A 495 -38.37 -13.18 8.26
C GLU A 495 -38.10 -14.59 8.76
N ARG A 496 -39.13 -15.44 8.91
CA ARG A 496 -38.93 -16.86 9.21
C ARG A 496 -38.14 -17.58 8.11
N ILE A 497 -38.39 -17.26 6.85
CA ILE A 497 -37.60 -17.78 5.72
C ILE A 497 -36.16 -17.24 5.75
N TYR A 498 -35.98 -15.94 6.00
CA TYR A 498 -34.65 -15.34 6.11
C TYR A 498 -33.83 -15.95 7.23
N ARG A 499 -34.44 -16.14 8.41
CA ARG A 499 -33.83 -16.86 9.53
C ARG A 499 -33.33 -18.23 9.11
N LYS A 500 -34.17 -19.01 8.40
CA LYS A 500 -33.78 -20.33 7.89
C LYS A 500 -32.68 -20.28 6.85
N MET A 501 -32.66 -19.24 6.03
CA MET A 501 -31.59 -19.01 5.05
C MET A 501 -30.25 -18.75 5.74
N VAL A 502 -30.25 -17.95 6.82
CA VAL A 502 -29.06 -17.72 7.65
C VAL A 502 -28.58 -19.01 8.31
N VAL A 503 -29.49 -19.82 8.87
CA VAL A 503 -29.12 -21.13 9.44
C VAL A 503 -28.52 -22.05 8.38
N LEU A 504 -29.13 -22.13 7.19
CA LEU A 504 -28.58 -22.93 6.09
C LEU A 504 -27.19 -22.43 5.68
N ALA A 505 -26.99 -21.11 5.62
CA ALA A 505 -25.70 -20.51 5.29
C ALA A 505 -24.64 -20.94 6.31
N LEU A 506 -24.90 -20.74 7.61
CA LEU A 506 -23.99 -21.12 8.69
C LEU A 506 -23.70 -22.63 8.69
N ARG A 507 -24.73 -23.46 8.42
CA ARG A 507 -24.58 -24.92 8.33
C ARG A 507 -23.64 -25.33 7.21
N ASN A 508 -23.86 -24.79 6.02
CA ASN A 508 -23.06 -25.11 4.84
C ASN A 508 -21.60 -24.67 4.98
N ASN A 509 -21.35 -23.66 5.82
CA ASN A 509 -20.02 -23.15 6.10
C ASN A 509 -19.37 -23.76 7.36
N GLY A 510 -20.00 -24.78 7.97
CA GLY A 510 -19.44 -25.47 9.14
C GLY A 510 -19.41 -24.66 10.43
N CYS A 511 -20.13 -23.53 10.49
CA CYS A 511 -20.22 -22.69 11.69
C CYS A 511 -21.18 -23.25 12.75
N LEU A 512 -21.97 -24.27 12.39
CA LEU A 512 -22.85 -24.98 13.30
C LEU A 512 -22.20 -26.29 13.73
N ARG A 513 -21.82 -26.39 15.00
CA ARG A 513 -21.38 -27.65 15.62
C ARG A 513 -22.57 -28.44 16.13
#